data_AF-A0A6I2F5W8-F1
#
_entry.id   AF-A0A6I2F5W8-F1
#
_cell.length_a   1.000
_cell.length_b   1.000
_cell.length_c   1.000
_cell.angle_alpha   90.00
_cell.angle_beta   90.00
_cell.angle_gamma   90.00
#
_symmetry.space_group_name_H-M   'P 1'
#
loop_
_entity.id
_entity.type
_entity.pdbx_description
1 polymer ?
#
loop_
_entity_poly.entity_id
_entity_poly.type
_entity_poly.pdbx_seq_one_letter_code
_entity_poly.pdbx_strand_id
1 'polypeptide(L)'
;MTDGPATRYARAARTWAPIDWWKLEARAVYERPELRRALAPFAPVEAWRDLAKDVATAWGILLTLSHIAALTLPVLAGGMLLGWLFQRDDLAPVGLTGLLAGIGAVLAGIGLVTEAREPTGTDPRIGRLIGGLHLVPSTLGLLVATLAISLGSADAPLGVVAFIVDVGVGIAYFVLNRGPADSGSDRGRRNLARLERALGELPPTDRARMEADAREAIDVLELRDLVGADDAARAREQRLGLLAMEMAPRTDLATQRR
;
A
#
# COMPACT_ATOMS: atom_id res chain seq x y z
N MET A 1 28.28 -14.17 -24.25
CA MET A 1 27.26 -13.94 -23.21
C MET A 1 26.47 -12.72 -23.65
N THR A 2 25.14 -12.76 -23.61
CA THR A 2 24.30 -11.60 -23.94
C THR A 2 24.20 -10.68 -22.74
N ASP A 3 24.56 -9.41 -22.90
CA ASP A 3 24.48 -8.40 -21.85
C ASP A 3 23.11 -8.41 -21.15
N GLY A 4 23.13 -8.47 -19.82
CA GLY A 4 21.92 -8.36 -19.02
C GLY A 4 21.33 -6.94 -19.01
N PRO A 5 20.13 -6.75 -18.46
CA PRO A 5 19.47 -5.45 -18.45
C PRO A 5 20.24 -4.35 -17.69
N ALA A 6 20.93 -4.68 -16.59
CA ALA A 6 21.73 -3.72 -15.85
C ALA A 6 22.98 -3.29 -16.65
N THR A 7 23.68 -4.26 -17.25
CA THR A 7 24.86 -4.00 -18.08
C THR A 7 24.51 -3.12 -19.29
N ARG A 8 23.41 -3.42 -19.99
CA ARG A 8 22.94 -2.58 -21.10
C ARG A 8 22.65 -1.14 -20.67
N TYR A 9 22.09 -0.95 -19.48
CA TYR A 9 21.85 0.38 -18.94
C TYR A 9 23.14 1.11 -18.58
N ALA A 10 24.09 0.42 -17.94
CA ALA A 10 25.42 0.97 -17.66
C ALA A 10 26.14 1.40 -18.94
N ARG A 11 26.05 0.63 -20.03
CA ARG A 11 26.63 1.00 -21.35
C ARG A 11 25.93 2.20 -21.99
N ALA A 12 24.62 2.35 -21.78
CA ALA A 12 23.84 3.46 -22.34
C ALA A 12 23.97 4.77 -21.53
N ALA A 13 24.36 4.68 -20.26
CA ALA A 13 24.54 5.84 -19.39
C ALA A 13 25.61 6.79 -19.94
N ARG A 14 25.37 8.11 -19.85
CA ARG A 14 26.32 9.17 -20.22
C ARG A 14 26.83 9.96 -19.03
N THR A 15 26.04 9.98 -17.97
CA THR A 15 26.30 10.63 -16.70
C THR A 15 25.82 9.69 -15.61
N TRP A 16 26.38 9.83 -14.41
CA TRP A 16 25.98 9.05 -13.26
C TRP A 16 25.62 9.96 -12.10
N ALA A 17 24.41 9.77 -11.57
CA ALA A 17 23.94 10.42 -10.37
C ALA A 17 23.60 9.37 -9.30
N PRO A 18 23.51 9.73 -8.01
CA PRO A 18 23.17 8.77 -6.95
C PRO A 18 21.89 7.96 -7.24
N ILE A 19 20.86 8.59 -7.83
CA ILE A 19 19.61 7.93 -8.21
C ILE A 19 19.79 6.80 -9.23
N ASP A 20 20.85 6.81 -10.02
CA ASP A 20 21.09 5.82 -11.07
C ASP A 20 21.51 4.46 -10.49
N TRP A 21 22.01 4.42 -9.24
CA TRP A 21 22.18 3.17 -8.49
C TRP A 21 20.85 2.42 -8.30
N TRP A 22 19.79 3.14 -7.94
CA TRP A 22 18.44 2.58 -7.83
C TRP A 22 17.91 2.06 -9.17
N LYS A 23 18.18 2.80 -10.25
CA LYS A 23 17.76 2.42 -11.60
C LYS A 23 18.50 1.19 -12.10
N LEU A 24 19.80 1.09 -11.81
CA LEU A 24 20.63 -0.06 -12.16
C LEU A 24 20.15 -1.31 -11.42
N GLU A 25 19.94 -1.23 -10.12
CA GLU A 25 19.44 -2.36 -9.33
C GLU A 25 18.04 -2.78 -9.81
N ALA A 26 17.14 -1.84 -10.08
CA ALA A 26 15.82 -2.11 -10.65
C ALA A 26 15.88 -2.88 -11.97
N ARG A 27 16.93 -2.68 -12.78
CA ARG A 27 17.16 -3.38 -14.05
C ARG A 27 17.78 -4.74 -13.83
N ALA A 28 18.71 -4.87 -12.89
CA ALA A 28 19.27 -6.18 -12.51
C ALA A 28 18.15 -7.12 -12.05
N VAL A 29 17.13 -6.60 -11.35
CA VAL A 29 15.97 -7.38 -10.87
C VAL A 29 14.75 -7.31 -11.79
N TYR A 30 14.90 -6.88 -13.05
CA TYR A 30 13.79 -6.59 -13.96
C TYR A 30 12.83 -7.79 -14.14
N GLU A 31 13.39 -8.99 -14.29
CA GLU A 31 12.65 -10.24 -14.49
C GLU A 31 11.91 -10.74 -13.23
N ARG A 32 12.05 -10.05 -12.08
CA ARG A 32 11.45 -10.44 -10.80
C ARG A 32 10.59 -9.29 -10.21
N PRO A 33 9.32 -9.17 -10.64
CA PRO A 33 8.42 -8.11 -10.17
C PRO A 33 8.22 -8.09 -8.65
N GLU A 34 8.27 -9.24 -7.98
CA GLU A 34 8.13 -9.35 -6.52
C GLU A 34 9.29 -8.70 -5.78
N LEU A 35 10.52 -8.92 -6.23
CA LEU A 35 11.71 -8.32 -5.64
C LEU A 35 11.72 -6.80 -5.85
N ARG A 36 11.31 -6.35 -7.04
CA ARG A 36 11.12 -4.92 -7.32
C ARG A 36 10.06 -4.28 -6.42
N ARG A 37 8.94 -4.97 -6.18
CA ARG A 37 7.90 -4.54 -5.23
C ARG A 37 8.43 -4.48 -3.79
N ALA A 38 9.28 -5.43 -3.39
CA ALA A 38 9.87 -5.45 -2.06
C ALA A 38 10.94 -4.35 -1.87
N LEU A 39 11.62 -3.94 -2.94
CA LEU A 39 12.58 -2.82 -2.97
C LEU A 39 11.91 -1.44 -2.96
N ALA A 40 10.75 -1.32 -3.60
CA ALA A 40 10.07 -0.04 -3.81
C ALA A 40 9.86 0.83 -2.55
N PRO A 41 9.57 0.29 -1.34
CA PRO A 41 9.41 1.11 -0.13
C PRO A 41 10.68 1.84 0.33
N PHE A 42 11.86 1.35 -0.08
CA PHE A 42 13.15 1.92 0.30
C PHE A 42 13.66 2.95 -0.71
N ALA A 43 13.13 2.91 -1.93
CA ALA A 43 13.57 3.77 -3.00
C ALA A 43 13.10 5.22 -2.79
N PRO A 44 13.87 6.21 -3.25
CA PRO A 44 13.39 7.58 -3.38
C PRO A 44 12.30 7.65 -4.48
N VAL A 45 11.44 8.68 -4.41
CA VAL A 45 10.23 8.80 -5.26
C VAL A 45 10.59 8.78 -6.75
N GLU A 46 11.74 9.35 -7.10
CA GLU A 46 12.25 9.46 -8.46
C GLU A 46 12.60 8.10 -9.08
N ALA A 47 13.00 7.12 -8.27
CA ALA A 47 13.30 5.75 -8.71
C ALA A 47 12.07 4.82 -8.67
N TRP A 48 10.98 5.28 -8.06
CA TRP A 48 9.80 4.45 -7.82
C TRP A 48 9.18 3.98 -9.13
N ARG A 49 9.22 4.80 -10.19
CA ARG A 49 8.69 4.43 -11.52
C ARG A 49 9.43 3.25 -12.14
N ASP A 50 10.74 3.15 -11.97
CA ASP A 50 11.54 2.05 -12.50
C ASP A 50 11.28 0.74 -11.71
N LEU A 51 11.00 0.85 -10.41
CA LEU A 51 10.68 -0.30 -9.55
C LEU A 51 9.21 -0.74 -9.66
N ALA A 52 8.28 0.19 -9.86
CA ALA A 52 6.85 -0.06 -9.91
C ALA A 52 6.27 -0.25 -11.33
N LYS A 53 7.10 -0.22 -12.38
CA LYS A 53 6.67 -0.44 -13.77
C LYS A 53 5.91 -1.78 -13.90
N ASP A 54 4.76 -1.84 -14.56
CA ASP A 54 3.96 -3.08 -14.67
C ASP A 54 3.35 -3.61 -13.34
N VAL A 55 3.45 -2.85 -12.24
CA VAL A 55 2.78 -3.18 -10.97
C VAL A 55 1.35 -2.62 -10.92
N ALA A 56 1.08 -1.52 -11.63
CA ALA A 56 -0.25 -0.95 -11.74
C ALA A 56 -1.09 -1.76 -12.74
N THR A 57 -1.78 -2.79 -12.24
CA THR A 57 -2.82 -3.48 -13.01
C THR A 57 -4.05 -2.58 -13.16
N ALA A 58 -4.84 -2.75 -14.21
CA ALA A 58 -6.14 -2.05 -14.36
C ALA A 58 -7.05 -2.26 -13.13
N TRP A 59 -6.86 -3.38 -12.43
CA TRP A 59 -7.49 -3.70 -11.15
C TRP A 59 -7.13 -2.72 -10.02
N GLY A 60 -5.94 -2.13 -10.04
CA GLY A 60 -5.49 -1.15 -9.05
C GLY A 60 -6.35 0.12 -9.01
N ILE A 61 -6.90 0.56 -10.15
CA ILE A 61 -7.82 1.70 -10.21
C ILE A 61 -9.14 1.33 -9.53
N LEU A 62 -9.73 0.19 -9.89
CA LEU A 62 -10.97 -0.29 -9.28
C LEU A 62 -10.81 -0.51 -7.78
N LEU A 63 -9.66 -1.05 -7.36
CA LEU A 63 -9.31 -1.22 -5.95
C LEU A 63 -9.18 0.13 -5.23
N THR A 64 -8.59 1.14 -5.87
CA THR A 64 -8.51 2.49 -5.28
C THR A 64 -9.90 3.09 -5.11
N LEU A 65 -10.75 2.97 -6.13
CA LEU A 65 -12.14 3.43 -6.08
C LEU A 65 -12.94 2.69 -5.01
N SER A 66 -12.75 1.38 -4.85
CA SER A 66 -13.44 0.61 -3.80
C SER A 66 -13.02 1.05 -2.40
N HIS A 67 -11.75 1.40 -2.19
CA HIS A 67 -11.30 1.96 -0.90
C HIS A 67 -11.93 3.33 -0.64
N ILE A 68 -11.96 4.22 -1.64
CA ILE A 68 -12.61 5.53 -1.51
C ILE A 68 -14.09 5.34 -1.18
N ALA A 69 -14.79 4.44 -1.89
CA ALA A 69 -16.20 4.15 -1.65
C ALA A 69 -16.42 3.58 -0.23
N ALA A 70 -15.61 2.61 0.20
CA ALA A 70 -15.71 2.05 1.55
C ALA A 70 -15.64 3.12 2.65
N LEU A 71 -14.77 4.13 2.48
CA LEU A 71 -14.59 5.20 3.47
C LEU A 71 -15.66 6.30 3.39
N THR A 72 -16.17 6.59 2.19
CA THR A 72 -17.06 7.75 1.96
C THR A 72 -18.53 7.39 2.08
N LEU A 73 -18.94 6.19 1.67
CA LEU A 73 -20.34 5.79 1.63
C LEU A 73 -21.02 5.76 3.02
N PRO A 74 -20.41 5.23 4.10
CA PRO A 74 -21.00 5.29 5.44
C PRO A 74 -21.21 6.73 5.91
N VAL A 75 -20.24 7.62 5.65
CA VAL A 75 -20.31 9.03 6.00
C VAL A 75 -21.44 9.73 5.24
N LEU A 76 -21.57 9.48 3.94
CA LEU A 76 -22.67 10.01 3.13
C LEU A 76 -24.03 9.48 3.61
N ALA A 77 -24.13 8.18 3.88
CA ALA A 77 -25.35 7.55 4.39
C ALA A 77 -25.81 8.17 5.71
N GLY A 78 -24.90 8.27 6.69
CA GLY A 78 -25.16 8.89 7.99
C GLY A 78 -25.50 10.38 7.84
N GLY A 79 -24.75 11.12 7.02
CA GLY A 79 -24.97 12.54 6.77
C GLY A 79 -26.33 12.85 6.14
N MET A 80 -26.79 12.04 5.18
CA MET A 80 -28.11 12.19 4.56
C MET A 80 -29.24 11.98 5.56
N LEU A 81 -29.17 10.93 6.39
CA LEU A 81 -30.17 10.70 7.44
C LEU A 81 -30.14 11.79 8.52
N LEU A 82 -28.96 12.25 8.92
CA LEU A 82 -28.83 13.37 9.85
C LEU A 82 -29.43 14.65 9.24
N GLY A 83 -29.22 14.90 7.96
CA GLY A 83 -29.81 16.02 7.23
C GLY A 83 -31.34 16.04 7.29
N TRP A 84 -31.97 14.87 7.16
CA TRP A 84 -33.42 14.72 7.30
C TRP A 84 -33.95 15.20 8.66
N LEU A 85 -33.17 15.11 9.75
CA LEU A 85 -33.62 15.63 11.05
C LEU A 85 -33.88 17.13 11.06
N PHE A 86 -33.21 17.89 10.18
CA PHE A 86 -33.31 19.34 10.06
C PHE A 86 -34.34 19.78 9.01
N GLN A 87 -34.76 18.88 8.13
CA GLN A 87 -35.72 19.12 7.04
C GLN A 87 -36.67 17.91 6.96
N ARG A 88 -37.66 17.87 7.86
CA ARG A 88 -38.62 16.75 8.01
C ARG A 88 -39.84 16.85 7.10
N ASP A 89 -39.68 17.50 5.96
CA ASP A 89 -40.80 17.81 5.06
C ASP A 89 -41.22 16.58 4.23
N ASP A 90 -40.32 15.60 4.10
CA ASP A 90 -40.50 14.35 3.35
C ASP A 90 -40.19 13.10 4.19
N LEU A 91 -40.46 11.90 3.61
CA LEU A 91 -40.03 10.62 4.18
C LEU A 91 -38.51 10.56 4.31
N ALA A 92 -38.04 10.01 5.43
CA ALA A 92 -36.63 9.74 5.66
C ALA A 92 -36.11 8.72 4.62
N PRO A 93 -34.96 8.99 3.97
CA PRO A 93 -34.41 8.15 2.90
C PRO A 93 -33.67 6.93 3.45
N VAL A 94 -34.32 6.13 4.30
CA VAL A 94 -33.75 4.95 4.98
C VAL A 94 -33.31 3.89 3.96
N GLY A 95 -34.05 3.72 2.86
CA GLY A 95 -33.71 2.75 1.82
C GLY A 95 -32.38 3.07 1.11
N LEU A 96 -32.28 4.27 0.55
CA LEU A 96 -31.08 4.70 -0.18
C LEU A 96 -29.86 4.75 0.75
N THR A 97 -30.00 5.35 1.93
CA THR A 97 -28.88 5.47 2.88
C THR A 97 -28.46 4.11 3.43
N GLY A 98 -29.40 3.20 3.68
CA GLY A 98 -29.11 1.81 3.98
C GLY A 98 -28.31 1.11 2.88
N LEU A 99 -28.69 1.29 1.60
CA LEU A 99 -27.93 0.73 0.47
C LEU A 99 -26.48 1.24 0.44
N LEU A 100 -26.26 2.55 0.63
CA LEU A 100 -24.91 3.13 0.66
C LEU A 100 -24.07 2.54 1.81
N ALA A 101 -24.63 2.48 3.02
CA ALA A 101 -23.97 1.86 4.18
C ALA A 101 -23.67 0.38 3.92
N GLY A 102 -24.59 -0.36 3.31
CA GLY A 102 -24.43 -1.78 2.97
C GLY A 102 -23.31 -2.02 1.94
N ILE A 103 -23.22 -1.19 0.90
CA ILE A 103 -22.10 -1.26 -0.07
C ILE A 103 -20.78 -0.98 0.66
N GLY A 104 -20.73 0.06 1.50
CA GLY A 104 -19.57 0.37 2.33
C GLY A 104 -19.14 -0.81 3.18
N ALA A 105 -20.10 -1.45 3.87
CA ALA A 105 -19.88 -2.60 4.73
C ALA A 105 -19.31 -3.80 3.97
N VAL A 106 -19.85 -4.10 2.79
CA VAL A 106 -19.38 -5.21 1.94
C VAL A 106 -17.93 -4.96 1.51
N LEU A 107 -17.61 -3.76 1.02
CA LEU A 107 -16.26 -3.42 0.57
C LEU A 107 -15.25 -3.48 1.72
N ALA A 108 -15.59 -2.91 2.87
CA ALA A 108 -14.73 -2.93 4.04
C ALA A 108 -14.59 -4.33 4.65
N GLY A 109 -15.66 -5.13 4.61
CA GLY A 109 -15.67 -6.53 5.03
C GLY A 109 -14.78 -7.43 4.16
N ILE A 110 -14.78 -7.22 2.83
CA ILE A 110 -13.82 -7.88 1.93
C ILE A 110 -12.38 -7.54 2.36
N GLY A 111 -12.11 -6.27 2.67
CA GLY A 111 -10.81 -5.83 3.21
C GLY A 111 -10.38 -6.58 4.48
N LEU A 112 -11.30 -6.79 5.43
CA LEU A 112 -11.03 -7.58 6.64
C LEU A 112 -10.70 -9.04 6.32
N VAL A 113 -11.47 -9.67 5.42
CA VAL A 113 -11.24 -11.07 5.03
C VAL A 113 -9.90 -11.22 4.32
N THR A 114 -9.54 -10.26 3.45
CA THR A 114 -8.25 -10.27 2.76
C THR A 114 -7.10 -10.10 3.74
N GLU A 115 -7.15 -9.13 4.66
CA GLU A 115 -6.10 -8.93 5.67
C GLU A 115 -5.98 -10.14 6.61
N ALA A 116 -7.08 -10.82 6.94
CA ALA A 116 -7.05 -12.04 7.74
C ALA A 116 -6.40 -13.22 7.01
N ARG A 117 -6.54 -13.32 5.69
CA ARG A 117 -5.94 -14.37 4.85
C ARG A 117 -4.48 -14.09 4.52
N GLU A 118 -4.18 -12.83 4.22
CA GLU A 118 -2.86 -12.37 3.80
C GLU A 118 -2.50 -11.13 4.65
N PRO A 119 -1.97 -11.32 5.87
CA PRO A 119 -1.65 -10.21 6.76
C PRO A 119 -0.64 -9.25 6.12
N THR A 120 -1.13 -8.12 5.61
CA THR A 120 -0.27 -7.07 5.03
C THR A 120 0.34 -6.18 6.10
N GLY A 121 0.04 -6.43 7.39
CA GLY A 121 0.63 -5.71 8.51
C GLY A 121 0.14 -4.28 8.55
N THR A 122 -1.16 -4.10 8.31
CA THR A 122 -1.87 -2.84 8.45
C THR A 122 -1.58 -2.24 9.81
N ASP A 123 -1.23 -0.95 9.85
CA ASP A 123 -1.00 -0.24 11.10
C ASP A 123 -2.31 -0.26 11.93
N PRO A 124 -2.28 -0.73 13.20
CA PRO A 124 -3.47 -0.76 14.04
C PRO A 124 -4.20 0.60 14.14
N ARG A 125 -3.48 1.73 14.03
CA ARG A 125 -4.09 3.07 13.97
C ARG A 125 -4.93 3.26 12.72
N ILE A 126 -4.45 2.82 11.56
CA ILE A 126 -5.17 2.91 10.29
C ILE A 126 -6.39 1.99 10.35
N GLY A 127 -6.22 0.75 10.84
CA GLY A 127 -7.35 -0.18 11.03
C GLY A 127 -8.44 0.40 11.94
N ARG A 128 -8.07 1.06 13.05
CA ARG A 128 -9.03 1.76 13.92
C ARG A 128 -9.67 2.99 13.28
N LEU A 129 -8.92 3.75 12.46
CA LEU A 129 -9.47 4.89 11.73
C LEU A 129 -10.56 4.42 10.76
N ILE A 130 -10.29 3.36 9.99
CA ILE A 130 -11.27 2.72 9.12
C ILE A 130 -12.47 2.28 9.96
N GLY A 131 -12.24 1.56 11.06
CA GLY A 131 -13.30 1.15 11.99
C GLY A 131 -14.17 2.32 12.48
N GLY A 132 -13.57 3.48 12.79
CA GLY A 132 -14.29 4.69 13.20
C GLY A 132 -15.14 5.28 12.08
N LEU A 133 -14.64 5.27 10.84
CA LEU A 133 -15.35 5.79 9.66
C LEU A 133 -16.56 4.94 9.26
N HIS A 134 -16.63 3.69 9.68
CA HIS A 134 -17.85 2.88 9.56
C HIS A 134 -18.72 3.02 10.82
N LEU A 135 -18.12 2.82 11.99
CA LEU A 135 -18.85 2.73 13.26
C LEU A 135 -19.61 4.02 13.59
N VAL A 136 -18.97 5.18 13.53
CA VAL A 136 -19.58 6.44 13.97
C VAL A 136 -20.74 6.86 13.07
N PRO A 137 -20.55 7.06 11.75
CA PRO A 137 -21.66 7.51 10.92
C PRO A 137 -22.77 6.46 10.80
N SER A 138 -22.44 5.16 10.82
CA SER A 138 -23.48 4.12 10.73
C SER A 138 -24.23 3.91 12.03
N THR A 139 -23.63 4.17 13.20
CA THR A 139 -24.37 4.22 14.48
C THR A 139 -25.34 5.41 14.49
N LEU A 140 -24.90 6.58 14.02
CA LEU A 140 -25.78 7.75 13.90
C LEU A 140 -26.92 7.48 12.92
N GLY A 141 -26.61 6.94 11.74
CA GLY A 141 -27.60 6.54 10.74
C GLY A 141 -28.59 5.52 11.29
N LEU A 142 -28.12 4.50 12.02
CA LEU A 142 -28.96 3.50 12.68
C LEU A 142 -29.96 4.16 13.64
N LEU A 143 -29.49 5.04 14.53
CA LEU A 143 -30.35 5.73 15.49
C LEU A 143 -31.42 6.57 14.81
N VAL A 144 -31.04 7.32 13.76
CA VAL A 144 -31.98 8.17 13.01
C VAL A 144 -32.96 7.33 12.20
N ALA A 145 -32.52 6.25 11.56
CA ALA A 145 -33.37 5.33 10.83
C ALA A 145 -34.39 4.67 11.77
N THR A 146 -33.96 4.19 12.95
CA THR A 146 -34.88 3.64 13.95
C THR A 146 -35.90 4.68 14.41
N LEU A 147 -35.48 5.93 14.62
CA LEU A 147 -36.40 7.03 14.94
C LEU A 147 -37.42 7.23 13.81
N ALA A 148 -36.99 7.36 12.56
CA ALA A 148 -37.88 7.53 11.41
C ALA A 148 -38.88 6.37 11.27
N ILE A 149 -38.42 5.13 11.46
CA ILE A 149 -39.29 3.94 11.44
C ILE A 149 -40.32 4.00 12.57
N SER A 150 -39.92 4.39 13.78
CA SER A 150 -40.83 4.51 14.93
C SER A 150 -41.90 5.58 14.73
N LEU A 151 -41.59 6.62 13.96
CA LEU A 151 -42.50 7.70 13.60
C LEU A 151 -43.36 7.37 12.36
N GLY A 152 -43.15 6.21 11.72
CA GLY A 152 -43.82 5.85 10.47
C GLY A 152 -43.40 6.71 9.27
N SER A 153 -42.26 7.39 9.36
CA SER A 153 -41.78 8.37 8.38
C SER A 153 -40.61 7.86 7.54
N ALA A 154 -40.41 6.54 7.47
CA ALA A 154 -39.33 5.93 6.69
C ALA A 154 -39.84 5.42 5.33
N ASP A 155 -39.11 5.72 4.25
CA ASP A 155 -39.44 5.26 2.89
C ASP A 155 -39.33 3.73 2.73
N ALA A 156 -38.30 3.12 3.30
CA ALA A 156 -37.99 1.71 3.22
C ALA A 156 -37.32 1.24 4.53
N PRO A 157 -38.12 0.87 5.55
CA PRO A 157 -37.64 0.49 6.89
C PRO A 157 -36.55 -0.60 6.91
N LEU A 158 -36.57 -1.52 5.96
CA LEU A 158 -35.59 -2.61 5.88
C LEU A 158 -34.15 -2.13 5.64
N GLY A 159 -33.95 -0.90 5.16
CA GLY A 159 -32.62 -0.30 5.00
C GLY A 159 -31.82 -0.23 6.31
N VAL A 160 -32.50 -0.25 7.46
CA VAL A 160 -31.88 -0.26 8.79
C VAL A 160 -30.93 -1.45 9.00
N VAL A 161 -31.19 -2.60 8.35
CA VAL A 161 -30.35 -3.81 8.47
C VAL A 161 -28.93 -3.54 7.99
N ALA A 162 -28.77 -2.76 6.92
CA ALA A 162 -27.46 -2.46 6.38
C ALA A 162 -26.60 -1.61 7.34
N PHE A 163 -27.23 -0.68 8.08
CA PHE A 163 -26.54 0.05 9.14
C PHE A 163 -26.09 -0.85 10.29
N ILE A 164 -26.90 -1.83 10.68
CA ILE A 164 -26.51 -2.82 11.71
C ILE A 164 -25.28 -3.60 11.25
N VAL A 165 -25.27 -4.06 10.00
CA VAL A 165 -24.13 -4.79 9.42
C VAL A 165 -22.88 -3.91 9.40
N ASP A 166 -23.00 -2.66 8.97
CA ASP A 166 -21.85 -1.74 8.86
C ASP A 166 -21.28 -1.35 10.24
N VAL A 167 -22.14 -1.17 11.24
CA VAL A 167 -21.72 -1.04 12.65
C VAL A 167 -20.93 -2.27 13.09
N GLY A 168 -21.38 -3.46 12.73
CA GLY A 168 -20.66 -4.71 12.98
C GLY A 168 -19.26 -4.73 12.33
N VAL A 169 -19.14 -4.25 11.09
CA VAL A 169 -17.85 -4.11 10.40
C VAL A 169 -16.94 -3.11 11.14
N GLY A 170 -17.47 -1.95 11.54
CA GLY A 170 -16.74 -0.96 12.32
C GLY A 170 -16.20 -1.54 13.64
N ILE A 171 -17.03 -2.28 14.38
CA ILE A 171 -16.62 -2.98 15.61
C ILE A 171 -15.53 -4.01 15.30
N ALA A 172 -15.68 -4.80 14.23
CA ALA A 172 -14.70 -5.81 13.85
C ALA A 172 -13.33 -5.20 13.57
N TYR A 173 -13.26 -4.08 12.83
CA TYR A 173 -12.01 -3.34 12.63
C TYR A 173 -11.37 -2.90 13.96
N PHE A 174 -12.14 -2.37 14.90
CA PHE A 174 -11.62 -2.00 16.21
C PHE A 174 -11.10 -3.20 16.99
N VAL A 175 -11.83 -4.32 17.01
CA VAL A 175 -11.48 -5.54 17.74
C VAL A 175 -10.22 -6.20 17.17
N LEU A 176 -10.12 -6.28 15.84
CA LEU A 176 -9.00 -6.92 15.16
C LEU A 176 -7.74 -6.06 15.19
N ASN A 177 -7.86 -4.74 15.38
CA ASN A 177 -6.75 -3.78 15.40
C ASN A 177 -6.53 -3.16 16.79
N ARG A 178 -6.72 -3.91 17.88
CA ARG A 178 -6.57 -3.44 19.28
C ARG A 178 -5.12 -3.21 19.74
N GLY A 179 -4.11 -3.52 18.91
CA GLY A 179 -2.69 -3.38 19.28
C GLY A 179 -2.21 -1.92 19.40
N PRO A 180 -1.08 -1.69 20.10
CA PRO A 180 -0.41 -0.39 20.09
C PRO A 180 -0.12 0.06 18.65
N ALA A 181 -0.32 1.35 18.39
CA ALA A 181 0.03 1.94 17.11
C ALA A 181 1.54 2.23 17.12
N ASP A 182 2.32 1.31 16.59
CA ASP A 182 3.77 1.37 16.74
C ASP A 182 4.42 2.36 15.75
N SER A 183 5.46 3.03 16.22
CA SER A 183 6.26 4.01 15.47
C SER A 183 6.84 3.42 14.17
N GLY A 184 7.15 4.29 13.19
CA GLY A 184 7.61 3.90 11.84
C GLY A 184 8.79 2.91 11.75
N SER A 185 9.52 2.67 12.84
CA SER A 185 10.50 1.59 13.01
C SER A 185 9.97 0.21 12.62
N ASP A 186 8.69 -0.05 12.89
CA ASP A 186 8.07 -1.35 12.62
C ASP A 186 7.73 -1.55 11.16
N ARG A 187 7.35 -0.47 10.47
CA ARG A 187 7.18 -0.48 9.02
C ARG A 187 8.51 -0.75 8.31
N GLY A 188 9.60 -0.13 8.77
CA GLY A 188 10.94 -0.38 8.27
C GLY A 188 11.35 -1.85 8.42
N ARG A 189 11.23 -2.40 9.63
CA ARG A 189 11.51 -3.82 9.90
C ARG A 189 10.67 -4.77 9.05
N ARG A 190 9.36 -4.50 8.91
CA ARG A 190 8.46 -5.34 8.08
C ARG A 190 8.83 -5.30 6.60
N ASN A 191 9.13 -4.12 6.07
CA ASN A 191 9.58 -4.00 4.68
C ASN A 191 10.92 -4.70 4.47
N LEU A 192 11.82 -4.64 5.45
CA LEU A 192 13.12 -5.32 5.36
C LEU A 192 12.94 -6.84 5.38
N ALA A 193 12.11 -7.36 6.29
CA ALA A 193 11.77 -8.78 6.34
C ALA A 193 11.11 -9.28 5.04
N ARG A 194 10.29 -8.44 4.38
CA ARG A 194 9.72 -8.76 3.05
C ARG A 194 10.79 -8.83 1.97
N LEU A 195 11.73 -7.89 1.97
CA LEU A 195 12.84 -7.88 1.04
C LEU A 195 13.75 -9.10 1.26
N GLU A 196 14.09 -9.41 2.51
CA GLU A 196 14.88 -10.59 2.87
C GLU A 196 14.19 -11.89 2.46
N ARG A 197 12.87 -11.99 2.66
CA ARG A 197 12.08 -13.15 2.20
C ARG A 197 12.11 -13.27 0.68
N ALA A 198 11.82 -12.19 -0.04
CA ALA A 198 11.84 -12.18 -1.50
C ALA A 198 13.23 -12.54 -2.07
N LEU A 199 14.30 -12.07 -1.41
CA LEU A 199 15.66 -12.47 -1.74
C LEU A 199 15.89 -13.95 -1.42
N GLY A 200 15.44 -14.43 -0.27
CA GLY A 200 15.59 -15.81 0.20
C GLY A 200 14.90 -16.85 -0.69
N GLU A 201 13.75 -16.50 -1.27
CA GLU A 201 12.95 -17.35 -2.16
C GLU A 201 13.49 -17.40 -3.60
N LEU A 202 14.49 -16.58 -3.96
CA LEU A 202 15.10 -16.62 -5.29
C LEU A 202 15.81 -17.96 -5.55
N PRO A 203 15.57 -18.59 -6.72
CA PRO A 203 16.38 -19.69 -7.18
C PRO A 203 17.87 -19.30 -7.23
N PRO A 204 18.80 -20.17 -6.77
CA PRO A 204 20.22 -19.84 -6.71
C PRO A 204 20.81 -19.41 -8.07
N THR A 205 20.33 -20.03 -9.16
CA THR A 205 20.73 -19.72 -10.54
C THR A 205 20.32 -18.31 -10.96
N ASP A 206 19.11 -17.88 -10.60
CA ASP A 206 18.62 -16.54 -10.90
C ASP A 206 19.35 -15.48 -10.09
N ARG A 207 19.56 -15.75 -8.79
CA ARG A 207 20.34 -14.85 -7.93
C ARG A 207 21.74 -14.65 -8.50
N ALA A 208 22.44 -15.73 -8.85
CA ALA A 208 23.78 -15.65 -9.42
C ALA A 208 23.80 -14.87 -10.74
N ARG A 209 22.81 -15.08 -11.61
CA ARG A 209 22.68 -14.36 -12.89
C ARG A 209 22.46 -12.85 -12.69
N MET A 210 21.60 -12.46 -11.75
CA MET A 210 21.32 -11.05 -11.45
C MET A 210 22.51 -10.36 -10.77
N GLU A 211 23.19 -11.05 -9.85
CA GLU A 211 24.41 -10.56 -9.22
C GLU A 211 25.54 -10.39 -10.24
N ALA A 212 25.68 -11.33 -11.19
CA ALA A 212 26.66 -11.23 -12.27
C ALA A 212 26.38 -10.04 -13.18
N ASP A 213 25.12 -9.82 -13.60
CA ASP A 213 24.73 -8.66 -14.41
C ASP A 213 24.96 -7.33 -13.66
N ALA A 214 24.67 -7.28 -12.36
CA ALA A 214 24.94 -6.09 -11.55
C ALA A 214 26.45 -5.80 -11.43
N ARG A 215 27.28 -6.83 -11.23
CA ARG A 215 28.74 -6.68 -11.16
C ARG A 215 29.33 -6.24 -12.50
N GLU A 216 28.92 -6.87 -13.60
CA GLU A 216 29.36 -6.47 -14.94
C GLU A 216 28.95 -5.02 -15.25
N ALA A 217 27.74 -4.61 -14.83
CA ALA A 217 27.32 -3.22 -14.95
C ALA A 217 28.22 -2.25 -14.17
N ILE A 218 28.62 -2.60 -12.93
CA ILE A 218 29.57 -1.79 -12.13
C ILE A 218 30.93 -1.69 -12.83
N ASP A 219 31.45 -2.80 -13.36
CA ASP A 219 32.72 -2.82 -14.10
C ASP A 219 32.66 -1.90 -15.34
N VAL A 220 31.53 -1.90 -16.06
CA VAL A 220 31.29 -1.00 -17.18
C VAL A 220 31.24 0.47 -16.75
N LEU A 221 30.67 0.79 -15.59
CA LEU A 221 30.62 2.17 -15.09
C LEU A 221 32.01 2.66 -14.68
N GLU A 222 32.82 1.81 -14.03
CA GLU A 222 34.19 2.15 -13.64
C GLU A 222 35.09 2.33 -14.88
N LEU A 223 35.05 1.39 -15.83
CA LEU A 223 35.85 1.47 -17.07
C LEU A 223 35.57 2.75 -17.88
N ARG A 224 34.37 3.31 -17.72
CA ARG A 224 33.90 4.50 -18.44
C ARG A 224 34.07 5.78 -17.63
N ASP A 225 34.75 5.72 -16.48
CA ASP A 225 34.94 6.83 -15.55
C ASP A 225 33.62 7.52 -15.14
N LEU A 226 32.52 6.76 -15.14
CA LEU A 226 31.22 7.26 -14.68
C LEU A 226 31.08 7.17 -13.15
N VAL A 227 31.83 6.27 -12.52
CA VAL A 227 31.97 6.14 -11.07
C VAL A 227 33.46 6.03 -10.73
N GLY A 228 33.86 6.55 -9.57
CA GLY A 228 35.23 6.40 -9.09
C GLY A 228 35.52 4.96 -8.61
N ALA A 229 36.80 4.59 -8.58
CA ALA A 229 37.24 3.26 -8.15
C ALA A 229 36.77 2.91 -6.72
N ASP A 230 36.75 3.88 -5.80
CA ASP A 230 36.28 3.68 -4.43
C ASP A 230 34.79 3.35 -4.38
N ASP A 231 33.96 4.04 -5.17
CA ASP A 231 32.52 3.78 -5.25
C ASP A 231 32.24 2.45 -5.95
N ALA A 232 33.02 2.08 -6.98
CA ALA A 232 32.92 0.79 -7.63
C ALA A 232 33.29 -0.35 -6.67
N ALA A 233 34.37 -0.21 -5.91
CA ALA A 233 34.77 -1.18 -4.88
C ALA A 233 33.68 -1.36 -3.82
N ARG A 234 33.17 -0.25 -3.27
CA ARG A 234 32.05 -0.26 -2.31
C ARG A 234 30.79 -0.92 -2.87
N ALA A 235 30.45 -0.64 -4.12
CA ALA A 235 29.29 -1.21 -4.79
C ALA A 235 29.42 -2.73 -4.97
N ARG A 236 30.62 -3.25 -5.31
CA ARG A 236 30.86 -4.70 -5.48
C ARG A 236 30.69 -5.51 -4.20
N GLU A 237 30.91 -4.89 -3.05
CA GLU A 237 30.71 -5.50 -1.74
C GLU A 237 29.23 -5.64 -1.37
N GLN A 238 28.34 -4.88 -2.03
CA GLN A 238 26.93 -4.91 -1.71
C GLN A 238 26.21 -6.10 -2.33
N ARG A 239 25.24 -6.63 -1.59
CA ARG A 239 24.34 -7.67 -2.06
C ARG A 239 23.22 -7.06 -2.89
N LEU A 240 22.74 -7.82 -3.87
CA LEU A 240 21.49 -7.50 -4.57
C LEU A 240 20.36 -7.33 -3.54
N GLY A 241 19.59 -6.26 -3.69
CA GLY A 241 18.60 -5.80 -2.72
C GLY A 241 19.10 -4.70 -1.79
N LEU A 242 20.41 -4.57 -1.58
CA LEU A 242 21.01 -3.56 -0.68
C LEU A 242 21.88 -2.54 -1.42
N LEU A 243 22.24 -2.82 -2.68
CA LEU A 243 23.17 -2.00 -3.45
C LEU A 243 22.76 -0.54 -3.50
N ALA A 244 21.54 -0.25 -3.96
CA ALA A 244 21.10 1.13 -4.09
C ALA A 244 20.82 1.81 -2.75
N MET A 245 20.43 1.04 -1.73
CA MET A 245 20.23 1.57 -0.38
C MET A 245 21.52 2.09 0.24
N GLU A 246 22.65 1.40 0.01
CA GLU A 246 23.93 1.78 0.58
C GLU A 246 24.70 2.78 -0.30
N MET A 247 24.56 2.69 -1.63
CA MET A 247 25.20 3.62 -2.57
C MET A 247 24.46 4.96 -2.73
N ALA A 248 23.15 4.96 -2.53
CA ALA A 248 22.31 6.15 -2.62
C ALA A 248 21.26 6.16 -1.50
N PRO A 249 21.69 6.26 -0.24
CA PRO A 249 20.81 6.22 0.91
C PRO A 249 19.85 7.41 0.90
N ARG A 250 18.60 7.12 1.24
CA ARG A 250 17.59 8.12 1.52
C ARG A 250 17.96 8.91 2.77
N THR A 251 18.16 10.21 2.62
CA THR A 251 18.52 11.12 3.73
C THR A 251 17.46 11.14 4.83
N ASP A 252 16.19 10.92 4.49
CA ASP A 252 15.06 10.84 5.42
C ASP A 252 14.97 9.51 6.20
N LEU A 253 15.63 8.45 5.71
CA LEU A 253 15.77 7.17 6.42
C LEU A 253 17.09 7.04 7.19
N ALA A 254 18.15 7.72 6.72
CA ALA A 254 19.47 7.70 7.35
C ALA A 254 19.47 8.27 8.77
N THR A 255 18.54 9.18 9.09
CA THR A 255 18.41 9.77 10.44
C THR A 255 17.85 8.80 11.49
N GLN A 256 17.27 7.66 11.08
CA GLN A 256 16.70 6.65 11.99
C GLN A 256 17.68 5.52 12.36
N ARG A 257 18.91 5.52 11.82
CA ARG A 257 19.96 4.51 12.11
C ARG A 257 21.04 5.01 13.10
N ARG A 258 20.83 6.16 13.75
CA ARG A 258 21.66 6.66 14.87
C ARG A 258 20.86 6.66 16.17
#